data_AF-A0A4C1X4R8-F1
#
_entry.id   AF-A0A4C1X4R8-F1
#
_cell.length_a   1.000
_cell.length_b   1.000
_cell.length_c   1.000
_cell.angle_alpha   90.00
_cell.angle_beta   90.00
_cell.angle_gamma   90.00
#
_symmetry.space_group_name_H-M   'P 1'
#
loop_
_entity.id
_entity.type
_entity.pdbx_description
1 polymer ?
#
loop_
_entity_poly.entity_id
_entity_poly.type
_entity_poly.pdbx_seq_one_letter_code
_entity_poly.pdbx_strand_id
1 'polypeptide(L)'
;MRDLVAHSSSSPHNRPPSASSLFTSPLLSVSDILFLPKRSRTTDPDAVELYNQKIEKSGQSNFLAPDVGMALVKSGGYAFHIDITKAYRIVKKTFASREICELQEIQLYPAQHMAAVVAKNSPYRELVTYGLRRMQEVGIYDRQKKVWDEPQPACARAPDGLLAAVTVREFSMALCILVFGIVLAFLILVMEITVFKLDRSKVAFIH
;
A
#
# COMPACT_ATOMS: atom_id res chain seq x y z
N MET A 1 -2.85 -8.86 -18.66
CA MET A 1 -2.37 -9.14 -17.28
C MET A 1 -2.10 -7.81 -16.61
N ARG A 2 -2.48 -7.63 -15.35
CA ARG A 2 -2.00 -6.47 -14.56
C ARG A 2 -1.03 -7.03 -13.55
N ASP A 3 0.12 -6.41 -13.48
CA ASP A 3 1.14 -6.84 -12.53
C ASP A 3 1.09 -5.94 -11.30
N LEU A 4 1.20 -6.60 -10.14
CA LEU A 4 1.13 -5.97 -8.83
C LEU A 4 2.49 -6.05 -8.16
N VAL A 5 2.98 -4.90 -7.68
CA VAL A 5 3.98 -4.90 -6.60
C VAL A 5 3.24 -4.62 -5.30
N ALA A 6 3.20 -5.59 -4.41
CA ALA A 6 2.65 -5.41 -3.08
C ALA A 6 3.73 -4.86 -2.15
N HIS A 7 3.52 -3.69 -1.56
CA HIS A 7 4.42 -3.08 -0.58
C HIS A 7 3.65 -2.82 0.72
N SER A 8 4.14 -3.34 1.85
CA SER A 8 3.67 -2.98 3.19
C SER A 8 4.49 -1.78 3.66
N SER A 9 3.93 -0.58 3.48
CA SER A 9 4.51 0.68 3.95
C SER A 9 4.01 1.00 5.35
N SER A 10 4.92 1.24 6.29
CA SER A 10 4.61 1.74 7.64
C SER A 10 4.34 3.26 7.67
N SER A 11 4.10 3.93 6.54
CA SER A 11 3.94 5.39 6.49
C SER A 11 2.70 5.84 5.69
N PRO A 12 1.78 6.62 6.31
CA PRO A 12 0.55 7.09 5.69
C PRO A 12 0.82 8.41 4.97
N HIS A 13 1.57 8.39 3.87
CA HIS A 13 1.67 9.57 3.01
C HIS A 13 0.83 9.37 1.75
N ASN A 14 -0.17 10.26 1.58
CA ASN A 14 -1.10 10.39 0.45
C ASN A 14 -0.44 10.73 -0.89
N ARG A 15 0.70 10.13 -1.23
CA ARG A 15 1.31 10.25 -2.56
C ARG A 15 0.94 9.01 -3.37
N PRO A 16 0.45 9.15 -4.61
CA PRO A 16 0.20 8.00 -5.46
C PRO A 16 1.50 7.18 -5.58
N PRO A 17 1.46 5.85 -5.37
CA PRO A 17 2.66 5.03 -5.45
C PRO A 17 3.25 5.12 -6.86
N SER A 18 4.47 5.63 -6.94
CA SER A 18 5.27 5.64 -8.17
C SER A 18 6.32 4.54 -8.12
N ALA A 19 6.69 4.00 -9.28
CA ALA A 19 7.78 3.03 -9.41
C ALA A 19 9.09 3.54 -8.75
N SER A 20 9.29 4.85 -8.71
CA SER A 20 10.45 5.46 -8.05
C SER A 20 10.55 5.21 -6.54
N SER A 21 9.43 4.99 -5.85
CA SER A 21 9.42 4.63 -4.42
C SER A 21 9.97 3.22 -4.15
N LEU A 22 9.98 2.36 -5.16
CA LEU A 22 10.55 1.01 -5.09
C LEU A 22 12.07 0.99 -5.19
N PHE A 23 12.73 2.09 -5.58
CA PHE A 23 14.19 2.16 -5.50
C PHE A 23 14.67 2.19 -4.05
N THR A 24 13.95 2.88 -3.17
CA THR A 24 14.30 3.09 -1.76
C THR A 24 13.99 1.88 -0.88
N SER A 25 13.11 0.96 -1.30
CA SER A 25 12.75 -0.22 -0.50
C SER A 25 13.86 -1.30 -0.55
N PRO A 26 14.21 -1.95 0.57
CA PRO A 26 15.42 -2.75 0.65
C PRO A 26 15.36 -4.08 -0.12
N LEU A 27 14.18 -4.65 -0.43
CA LEU A 27 14.08 -6.00 -1.00
C LEU A 27 12.92 -6.11 -2.02
N LEU A 28 13.26 -6.48 -3.26
CA LEU A 28 12.32 -6.75 -4.36
C LEU A 28 12.52 -8.19 -4.87
N SER A 29 11.45 -8.94 -5.04
CA SER A 29 11.48 -10.28 -5.66
C SER A 29 10.29 -10.52 -6.55
N VAL A 30 10.37 -11.56 -7.38
CA VAL A 30 9.46 -11.77 -8.52
C VAL A 30 8.88 -13.18 -8.49
N SER A 31 7.63 -13.35 -8.90
CA SER A 31 7.04 -14.68 -9.02
C SER A 31 7.61 -15.47 -10.21
N ASP A 32 7.96 -16.74 -10.00
CA ASP A 32 8.50 -17.66 -11.00
C ASP A 32 7.63 -17.84 -12.26
N ILE A 33 6.31 -17.66 -12.16
CA ILE A 33 5.36 -18.22 -13.14
C ILE A 33 5.19 -17.35 -14.40
N LEU A 34 5.69 -16.10 -14.42
CA LEU A 34 5.42 -15.20 -15.54
C LEU A 34 6.58 -14.31 -15.98
N PHE A 35 7.71 -14.33 -15.29
CA PHE A 35 8.86 -13.55 -15.74
C PHE A 35 9.65 -14.33 -16.78
N LEU A 36 9.21 -14.22 -18.04
CA LEU A 36 10.10 -14.51 -19.16
C LEU A 36 11.31 -13.57 -19.03
N PRO A 37 12.55 -14.08 -19.03
CA PRO A 37 13.76 -13.35 -18.67
C PRO A 37 14.23 -12.38 -19.77
N LYS A 38 13.30 -11.72 -20.46
CA LYS A 38 13.61 -10.85 -21.60
C LYS A 38 13.29 -9.40 -21.30
N ARG A 39 14.36 -8.66 -21.00
CA ARG A 39 14.54 -7.19 -20.96
C ARG A 39 13.94 -6.41 -22.14
N SER A 40 13.43 -7.08 -23.18
CA SER A 40 12.98 -6.49 -24.45
C SER A 40 11.51 -6.08 -24.50
N ARG A 41 10.77 -6.18 -23.39
CA ARG A 41 9.32 -5.86 -23.36
C ARG A 41 8.98 -4.48 -22.82
N THR A 42 9.94 -3.78 -22.22
CA THR A 42 9.71 -2.54 -21.45
C THR A 42 10.71 -1.50 -21.92
N THR A 43 10.22 -0.31 -22.29
CA THR A 43 11.03 0.84 -22.70
C THR A 43 11.19 1.85 -21.56
N ASP A 44 10.42 1.68 -20.48
CA ASP A 44 10.42 2.58 -19.33
C ASP A 44 11.77 2.50 -18.59
N PRO A 45 12.48 3.63 -18.44
CA PRO A 45 13.83 3.64 -17.87
C PRO A 45 13.84 3.14 -16.42
N ASP A 46 12.83 3.52 -15.63
CA ASP A 46 12.69 3.14 -14.23
C ASP A 46 12.55 1.62 -14.04
N ALA A 47 11.77 0.96 -14.89
CA ALA A 47 11.54 -0.48 -14.81
C ALA A 47 12.78 -1.28 -15.22
N VAL A 48 13.52 -0.79 -16.23
CA VAL A 48 14.79 -1.40 -16.67
C VAL A 48 15.86 -1.24 -15.60
N GLU A 49 15.96 -0.07 -14.97
CA GLU A 49 16.91 0.18 -13.90
C GLU A 49 16.61 -0.69 -12.67
N LEU A 50 15.33 -0.78 -12.27
CA LEU A 50 14.90 -1.63 -11.16
C LEU A 50 15.22 -3.11 -11.42
N TYR A 51 14.99 -3.60 -12.63
CA TYR A 51 15.31 -4.97 -13.02
C TYR A 51 16.80 -5.26 -12.95
N ASN A 52 17.63 -4.41 -13.56
CA ASN A 52 19.08 -4.62 -13.59
C ASN A 52 19.69 -4.50 -12.18
N GLN A 53 19.19 -3.57 -11.34
CA GLN A 53 19.76 -3.35 -10.01
C GLN A 53 19.32 -4.39 -8.97
N LYS A 54 18.05 -4.84 -8.99
CA LYS A 54 17.49 -5.67 -7.91
C LYS A 54 17.20 -7.11 -8.30
N ILE A 55 16.96 -7.41 -9.57
CA ILE A 55 16.60 -8.76 -10.04
C ILE A 55 17.82 -9.46 -10.62
N GLU A 56 18.62 -8.78 -11.45
CA GLU A 56 19.76 -9.37 -12.16
C GLU A 56 21.05 -9.46 -11.31
N LYS A 57 21.36 -8.44 -10.49
CA LYS A 57 22.60 -8.38 -9.68
C LYS A 57 22.68 -9.39 -8.54
N SER A 58 21.57 -10.02 -8.14
CA SER A 58 21.52 -10.88 -6.94
C SER A 58 22.27 -12.22 -7.10
N GLY A 59 22.65 -12.63 -8.33
CA GLY A 59 23.41 -13.86 -8.60
C GLY A 59 22.63 -15.16 -8.35
N GLN A 60 21.69 -15.16 -7.41
CA GLN A 60 20.56 -16.05 -7.30
C GLN A 60 19.34 -15.28 -7.79
N SER A 61 18.70 -15.79 -8.83
CA SER A 61 17.48 -15.20 -9.32
C SER A 61 16.46 -15.16 -8.17
N ASN A 62 16.07 -13.96 -7.74
CA ASN A 62 15.13 -13.69 -6.65
C ASN A 62 13.69 -14.06 -7.07
N PHE A 63 13.54 -15.28 -7.59
CA PHE A 63 12.26 -15.85 -7.90
C PHE A 63 11.76 -16.66 -6.72
N LEU A 64 10.53 -16.37 -6.34
CA LEU A 64 9.86 -17.04 -5.24
C LEU A 64 8.52 -17.57 -5.71
N ALA A 65 8.12 -18.69 -5.12
CA ALA A 65 6.76 -19.18 -5.24
C ALA A 65 5.78 -18.08 -4.75
N PRO A 66 4.62 -17.91 -5.41
CA PRO A 66 3.62 -16.91 -5.03
C PRO A 66 3.29 -16.87 -3.54
N ASP A 67 3.10 -18.04 -2.92
CA ASP A 67 2.72 -18.14 -1.51
C ASP A 67 3.84 -17.67 -0.58
N VAL A 68 5.10 -17.97 -0.92
CA VAL A 68 6.29 -17.56 -0.15
C VAL A 68 6.52 -16.06 -0.28
N GLY A 69 6.46 -15.52 -1.50
CA GLY A 69 6.61 -14.09 -1.74
C GLY A 69 5.52 -13.26 -1.05
N MET A 70 4.27 -13.73 -1.07
CA MET A 70 3.17 -13.06 -0.36
C MET A 70 3.28 -13.17 1.16
N ALA A 71 3.85 -14.25 1.70
CA ALA A 71 4.14 -14.35 3.13
C ALA A 71 5.21 -13.34 3.58
N LEU A 72 6.22 -13.08 2.74
CA LEU A 72 7.22 -12.03 3.01
C LEU A 72 6.61 -10.63 2.97
N VAL A 73 5.73 -10.36 2.01
CA VAL A 73 4.96 -9.10 1.97
C VAL A 73 4.13 -8.94 3.24
N LYS A 74 3.49 -10.01 3.72
CA LYS A 74 2.73 -10.01 4.97
C LYS A 74 3.61 -9.68 6.19
N SER A 75 4.87 -10.14 6.21
CA SER A 75 5.82 -9.81 7.30
C SER A 75 6.29 -8.36 7.30
N GLY A 76 5.99 -7.58 6.25
CA GLY A 76 6.35 -6.17 6.14
C GLY A 76 7.71 -5.91 5.49
N GLY A 77 7.92 -4.67 5.01
CA GLY A 77 9.22 -4.22 4.50
C GLY A 77 9.72 -4.86 3.21
N TYR A 78 8.85 -5.58 2.50
CA TYR A 78 9.18 -6.35 1.31
C TYR A 78 8.28 -5.99 0.14
N ALA A 79 8.85 -5.93 -1.07
CA ALA A 79 8.13 -5.71 -2.31
C ALA A 79 8.13 -7.00 -3.14
N PHE A 80 6.97 -7.53 -3.47
CA PHE A 80 6.85 -8.74 -4.30
C PHE A 80 6.05 -8.47 -5.57
N HIS A 81 6.64 -8.82 -6.71
CA HIS A 81 6.03 -8.69 -8.02
C HIS A 81 5.30 -9.99 -8.41
N ILE A 82 4.00 -9.90 -8.58
CA ILE A 82 3.11 -11.03 -8.89
C ILE A 82 1.93 -10.58 -9.77
N ASP A 83 1.34 -11.51 -10.52
CA ASP A 83 0.06 -11.28 -11.18
C ASP A 83 -1.05 -10.93 -10.16
N ILE A 84 -1.80 -9.87 -10.46
CA ILE A 84 -2.81 -9.32 -9.55
C ILE A 84 -3.92 -10.32 -9.21
N THR A 85 -4.34 -11.17 -10.15
CA THR A 85 -5.46 -12.10 -9.96
C THR A 85 -5.06 -13.21 -8.99
N LYS A 86 -3.80 -13.67 -9.08
CA LYS A 86 -3.23 -14.61 -8.12
C LYS A 86 -3.01 -13.96 -6.75
N ALA A 87 -2.50 -12.73 -6.73
CA ALA A 87 -2.28 -11.98 -5.50
C ALA A 87 -3.58 -11.81 -4.70
N TYR A 88 -4.65 -11.33 -5.32
CA TYR A 88 -5.95 -11.15 -4.66
C TYR A 88 -6.51 -12.44 -4.07
N ARG A 89 -6.34 -13.56 -4.78
CA ARG A 89 -6.75 -14.87 -4.28
C ARG A 89 -5.98 -15.29 -3.02
N ILE A 90 -4.67 -15.00 -2.96
CA ILE A 90 -3.83 -15.30 -1.79
C ILE A 90 -4.17 -14.34 -0.64
N VAL A 91 -4.30 -13.05 -0.93
CA VAL A 91 -4.65 -12.00 0.04
C VAL A 91 -5.95 -12.33 0.76
N LYS A 92 -7.01 -12.64 -0.01
CA LYS A 92 -8.32 -13.02 0.53
C LYS A 92 -8.27 -14.23 1.48
N LYS A 93 -7.32 -15.14 1.27
CA LYS A 93 -7.18 -16.37 2.09
C LYS A 93 -6.30 -16.20 3.33
N THR A 94 -5.31 -15.31 3.27
CA THR A 94 -4.20 -15.30 4.24
C THR A 94 -4.04 -13.98 5.01
N PHE A 95 -4.57 -12.87 4.50
CA PHE A 95 -4.42 -11.54 5.10
C PHE A 95 -5.63 -11.19 5.96
N ALA A 96 -5.38 -10.58 7.11
CA ALA A 96 -6.42 -9.97 7.93
C ALA A 96 -6.89 -8.63 7.33
N SER A 97 -8.11 -8.20 7.67
CA SER A 97 -8.67 -6.95 7.12
C SER A 97 -7.80 -5.71 7.33
N ARG A 98 -7.03 -5.64 8.43
CA ARG A 98 -6.07 -4.56 8.69
C ARG A 98 -4.88 -4.61 7.73
N GLU A 99 -4.30 -5.79 7.53
CA GLU A 99 -3.16 -6.01 6.63
C GLU A 99 -3.54 -5.71 5.17
N ILE A 100 -4.79 -6.00 4.78
CA ILE A 100 -5.32 -5.64 3.45
C ILE A 100 -5.32 -4.12 3.24
N CYS A 101 -5.64 -3.35 4.27
CA CYS A 101 -5.70 -1.89 4.19
C CYS A 101 -4.31 -1.22 4.17
N GLU A 102 -3.29 -1.92 4.68
CA GLU A 102 -1.88 -1.51 4.64
C GLU A 102 -1.17 -1.96 3.35
N LEU A 103 -1.78 -2.89 2.61
CA LEU A 103 -1.25 -3.37 1.34
C LEU A 103 -1.34 -2.27 0.28
N GLN A 104 -0.20 -1.95 -0.32
CA GLN A 104 -0.14 -1.00 -1.42
C GLN A 104 0.16 -1.70 -2.74
N GLU A 105 -0.61 -1.33 -3.75
CA GLU A 105 -0.53 -1.83 -5.11
C GLU A 105 0.21 -0.84 -6.01
N ILE A 106 1.27 -1.30 -6.67
CA ILE A 106 2.01 -0.49 -7.65
C ILE A 106 2.04 -1.19 -8.99
N GLN A 107 1.55 -0.52 -10.03
CA GLN A 107 1.60 -1.01 -11.39
C GLN A 107 2.98 -0.72 -12.00
N LEU A 108 3.78 -1.77 -12.19
CA LEU A 108 5.13 -1.64 -12.73
C LEU A 108 5.15 -1.64 -14.26
N TYR A 109 4.21 -2.35 -14.89
CA TYR A 109 4.09 -2.47 -16.35
C TYR A 109 2.70 -2.05 -16.84
N PRO A 110 2.62 -1.44 -18.04
CA PRO A 110 1.34 -1.13 -18.65
C PRO A 110 0.54 -2.41 -18.90
N ALA A 111 -0.78 -2.32 -18.80
CA ALA A 111 -1.65 -3.45 -19.01
C ALA A 111 -1.47 -4.01 -20.44
N GLN A 112 -1.04 -5.26 -20.54
CA GLN A 112 -0.87 -5.92 -21.83
C GLN A 112 -2.19 -6.45 -22.37
N HIS A 113 -2.50 -6.11 -23.62
CA HIS A 113 -3.60 -6.70 -24.37
C HIS A 113 -3.24 -8.13 -24.79
N MET A 114 -3.99 -9.10 -24.27
CA MET A 114 -3.86 -10.50 -24.67
C MET A 114 -4.75 -10.76 -25.89
N ALA A 115 -4.20 -11.46 -26.88
CA ALA A 115 -4.91 -11.87 -28.09
C ALA A 115 -4.84 -13.39 -28.25
N ALA A 116 -5.82 -13.98 -28.91
CA ALA A 116 -5.76 -15.39 -29.27
C ALA A 116 -4.66 -15.62 -30.32
N VAL A 117 -3.81 -16.60 -30.07
CA VAL A 117 -2.76 -17.00 -30.99
C VAL A 117 -3.32 -18.09 -31.92
N VAL A 118 -3.18 -17.87 -33.22
CA VAL A 118 -3.62 -18.82 -34.26
C VAL A 118 -2.42 -19.13 -35.16
N ALA A 119 -2.32 -20.36 -35.67
CA ALA A 119 -1.28 -20.75 -36.60
C ALA A 119 -1.22 -19.83 -37.84
N LYS A 120 -0.01 -19.56 -38.32
CA LYS A 120 0.20 -18.74 -39.53
C LYS A 120 -0.50 -19.41 -40.71
N ASN A 121 -1.25 -18.62 -41.49
CA ASN A 121 -2.06 -19.06 -42.63
C ASN A 121 -3.23 -20.03 -42.29
N SER A 122 -3.68 -20.07 -41.04
CA SER A 122 -4.89 -20.83 -40.69
C SER A 122 -6.14 -20.21 -41.32
N PRO A 123 -7.03 -21.01 -41.95
CA PRO A 123 -8.31 -20.54 -42.48
C PRO A 123 -9.26 -20.05 -41.37
N TYR A 124 -9.02 -20.42 -40.11
CA TYR A 124 -9.87 -20.04 -38.98
C TYR A 124 -9.54 -18.67 -38.37
N ARG A 125 -8.50 -17.97 -38.87
CA ARG A 125 -8.04 -16.71 -38.28
C ARG A 125 -9.15 -15.65 -38.21
N GLU A 126 -9.90 -15.49 -39.29
CA GLU A 126 -10.98 -14.50 -39.35
C GLU A 126 -12.13 -14.89 -38.43
N LEU A 127 -12.52 -16.16 -38.44
CA LEU A 127 -13.59 -16.69 -37.59
C LEU A 127 -13.27 -16.48 -36.10
N VAL A 128 -12.06 -16.81 -35.67
CA VAL A 128 -11.62 -16.62 -34.28
C VAL A 128 -11.57 -15.14 -33.92
N THR A 129 -11.05 -14.29 -34.81
CA THR A 129 -10.97 -12.83 -34.58
C THR A 129 -12.35 -12.21 -34.44
N TYR A 130 -13.26 -12.52 -35.37
CA TYR A 130 -14.64 -12.04 -35.33
C TYR A 130 -15.39 -12.54 -34.09
N GLY A 131 -15.26 -13.84 -33.77
CA GLY A 131 -15.88 -14.43 -32.59
C GLY A 131 -15.43 -13.76 -31.29
N LEU A 132 -14.13 -13.49 -31.13
CA LEU A 132 -13.59 -12.81 -29.94
C LEU A 132 -14.10 -11.36 -29.83
N ARG A 133 -14.12 -10.61 -30.93
CA ARG A 133 -14.65 -9.23 -30.94
C ARG A 133 -16.13 -9.21 -30.58
N ARG A 134 -16.92 -10.09 -31.19
CA ARG A 134 -18.34 -10.22 -30.87
C ARG A 134 -18.56 -10.56 -29.40
N MET A 135 -17.78 -11.46 -28.81
CA MET A 135 -17.86 -11.79 -27.38
C MET A 135 -17.53 -10.61 -26.46
N GLN A 136 -16.65 -9.70 -26.89
CA GLN A 136 -16.35 -8.46 -26.17
C GLN A 136 -17.49 -7.45 -26.32
N GLU A 137 -18.00 -7.23 -27.53
CA GLU A 137 -19.09 -6.29 -27.82
C GLU A 137 -20.39 -6.63 -27.07
N VAL A 138 -20.73 -7.92 -26.97
CA VAL A 138 -21.92 -8.38 -26.23
C VAL A 138 -21.69 -8.51 -24.72
N GLY A 139 -20.47 -8.25 -24.23
CA GLY A 139 -20.14 -8.30 -22.80
C GLY A 139 -19.95 -9.71 -22.20
N ILE A 140 -19.92 -10.77 -23.01
CA ILE A 140 -19.62 -12.14 -22.53
C ILE A 140 -18.23 -12.19 -21.93
N TYR A 141 -17.27 -11.51 -22.55
CA TYR A 141 -15.90 -11.42 -22.04
C TYR A 141 -15.86 -10.81 -20.64
N ASP A 142 -16.54 -9.68 -20.41
CA ASP A 142 -16.57 -9.01 -19.12
C ASP A 142 -17.26 -9.85 -18.04
N ARG A 143 -18.32 -10.57 -18.41
CA ARG A 143 -18.96 -11.54 -17.51
C ARG A 143 -18.00 -12.65 -17.10
N GLN A 144 -17.33 -13.28 -18.06
CA GLN A 144 -16.37 -14.34 -17.76
C GLN A 144 -15.25 -13.81 -16.87
N LYS A 145 -14.72 -12.62 -17.20
CA LYS A 145 -13.72 -11.95 -16.39
C LYS A 145 -14.20 -11.77 -14.94
N LYS A 146 -15.42 -11.31 -14.71
CA LYS A 146 -15.98 -11.15 -13.34
C LYS A 146 -16.17 -12.48 -12.60
N VAL A 147 -16.37 -13.58 -13.31
CA VAL A 147 -16.55 -14.93 -12.72
C VAL A 147 -15.21 -15.56 -12.33
N TRP A 148 -14.18 -15.38 -13.17
CA TRP A 148 -12.88 -16.03 -12.99
C TRP A 148 -11.86 -15.16 -12.26
N ASP A 149 -11.87 -13.84 -12.48
CA ASP A 149 -10.99 -12.92 -11.77
C ASP A 149 -11.54 -12.69 -10.36
N GLU A 150 -10.68 -12.87 -9.36
CA GLU A 150 -11.01 -12.48 -8.01
C GLU A 150 -11.13 -10.94 -7.96
N PRO A 151 -12.23 -10.38 -7.44
CA PRO A 151 -12.33 -8.94 -7.26
C PRO A 151 -11.27 -8.45 -6.29
N GLN A 152 -10.91 -7.17 -6.42
CA GLN A 152 -10.02 -6.53 -5.47
C GLN A 152 -10.62 -6.68 -4.05
N PRO A 153 -9.82 -7.13 -3.06
CA PRO A 153 -10.30 -7.28 -1.70
C PRO A 153 -10.71 -5.92 -1.16
N ALA A 154 -11.98 -5.81 -0.75
CA ALA A 154 -12.45 -4.61 -0.09
C ALA A 154 -11.73 -4.47 1.25
N CYS A 155 -10.96 -3.40 1.41
CA CYS A 155 -10.51 -2.98 2.73
C CYS A 155 -11.78 -2.62 3.52
N ALA A 156 -12.10 -3.42 4.54
CA ALA A 156 -13.16 -3.14 5.50
C ALA A 156 -12.74 -1.97 6.40
N ARG A 157 -12.44 -0.82 5.79
CA ARG A 157 -12.57 0.47 6.45
C ARG A 157 -14.03 0.50 6.88
N ALA A 158 -14.26 0.28 8.18
CA ALA A 158 -15.52 0.66 8.78
C ALA A 158 -15.85 2.07 8.28
N PRO A 159 -17.12 2.34 7.91
CA PRO A 159 -17.51 3.60 7.29
C PRO A 159 -17.03 4.76 8.17
N ASP A 160 -16.02 5.47 7.69
CA ASP A 160 -15.56 6.85 7.94
C ASP A 160 -15.82 7.56 9.29
N GLY A 161 -16.10 6.84 10.39
CA GLY A 161 -16.58 7.51 11.61
C GLY A 161 -16.38 6.79 12.94
N LEU A 162 -16.04 5.50 12.99
CA LEU A 162 -15.98 4.77 14.28
C LEU A 162 -14.57 4.49 14.83
N LEU A 163 -13.53 4.67 14.02
CA LEU A 163 -12.14 4.36 14.40
C LEU A 163 -11.15 5.45 13.97
N ALA A 164 -11.52 6.72 14.11
CA ALA A 164 -10.53 7.70 14.54
C ALA A 164 -10.18 7.40 16.01
N ALA A 165 -9.63 6.20 16.28
CA ALA A 165 -8.84 5.96 17.46
C ALA A 165 -7.55 6.74 17.24
N VAL A 166 -7.64 8.06 17.39
CA VAL A 166 -6.51 8.98 17.27
C VAL A 166 -5.51 8.49 18.29
N THR A 167 -4.39 7.97 17.81
CA THR A 167 -3.30 7.53 18.67
C THR A 167 -2.94 8.67 19.60
N VAL A 168 -2.78 8.40 20.90
CA VAL A 168 -2.46 9.40 21.95
C VAL A 168 -1.27 10.30 21.57
N ARG A 169 -0.40 9.80 20.68
CA ARG A 169 0.72 10.52 20.08
C ARG A 169 0.33 11.75 19.25
N GLU A 170 -0.82 11.73 18.57
CA GLU A 170 -1.30 12.88 17.80
C GLU A 170 -1.99 13.92 18.70
N PHE A 171 -2.56 13.48 19.82
CA PHE A 171 -3.18 14.37 20.83
C PHE A 171 -2.17 14.92 21.85
N SER A 172 -0.88 14.56 21.76
CA SER A 172 0.13 14.91 22.75
C SER A 172 0.32 16.41 22.90
N MET A 173 0.26 17.17 21.80
CA MET A 173 0.40 18.62 21.81
C MET A 173 -0.74 19.28 22.62
N ALA A 174 -1.98 18.81 22.45
CA ALA A 174 -3.13 19.34 23.19
C ALA A 174 -3.03 19.02 24.70
N LEU A 175 -2.57 17.82 25.06
CA LEU A 175 -2.30 17.44 26.46
C LEU A 175 -1.21 18.31 27.09
N CYS A 176 -0.12 18.61 26.36
CA CYS A 176 0.95 19.48 26.87
C CYS A 176 0.45 20.90 27.18
N ILE A 177 -0.37 21.48 26.30
CA ILE A 177 -0.95 22.82 26.51
C ILE A 177 -1.86 22.83 27.75
N LEU A 178 -2.65 21.77 27.93
CA LEU A 178 -3.54 21.63 29.09
C LEU A 178 -2.75 21.55 30.41
N VAL A 179 -1.69 20.74 30.46
CA VAL A 179 -0.80 20.65 31.63
C VAL A 179 -0.13 21.98 31.92
N PHE A 180 0.34 22.69 30.89
CA PHE A 180 0.97 24.00 31.06
C PHE A 180 -0.01 25.03 31.63
N GLY A 181 -1.27 25.03 31.16
CA GLY A 181 -2.33 25.90 31.69
C GLY A 181 -2.63 25.63 33.17
N ILE A 182 -2.66 24.36 33.59
CA ILE A 182 -2.88 23.99 34.99
C ILE A 182 -1.74 24.48 35.89
N VAL A 183 -0.49 24.31 35.46
CA VAL A 183 0.69 24.77 36.21
C VAL A 183 0.68 26.29 36.37
N LEU A 184 0.38 27.02 35.28
CA LEU A 184 0.37 28.48 35.28
C LEU A 184 -0.73 29.04 36.18
N ALA A 185 -1.93 28.42 36.18
CA ALA A 185 -3.01 28.78 37.10
C ALA A 185 -2.62 28.55 38.57
N PHE A 186 -1.95 27.44 38.88
CA PHE A 186 -1.44 27.16 40.22
C PHE A 186 -0.40 28.18 40.68
N LEU A 187 0.52 28.60 39.80
CA LEU A 187 1.53 29.61 40.12
C LEU A 187 0.89 30.97 40.42
N ILE A 188 -0.10 31.40 39.65
CA ILE A 188 -0.84 32.65 39.90
C ILE A 188 -1.53 32.59 41.26
N LEU A 189 -2.21 31.48 41.59
CA LEU A 189 -2.89 31.29 42.87
C LEU A 189 -1.89 31.39 44.06
N VAL A 190 -0.73 30.75 43.96
CA VAL A 190 0.31 30.82 45.01
C VAL A 190 0.87 32.24 45.15
N MET A 191 1.06 32.95 44.03
CA MET A 191 1.50 34.35 44.05
C MET A 191 0.47 35.26 44.72
N GLU A 192 -0.82 35.10 44.43
CA GLU A 192 -1.88 35.87 45.10
C GLU A 192 -1.92 35.60 46.61
N ILE A 193 -1.81 34.32 47.02
CA ILE A 193 -1.81 33.95 48.44
C ILE A 193 -0.59 34.53 49.17
N THR A 194 0.59 34.50 48.55
CA THR A 194 1.81 35.05 49.18
C THR A 194 1.75 36.57 49.29
N VAL A 195 1.28 37.28 48.26
CA VAL A 195 1.04 38.73 48.31
C VAL A 195 0.02 39.08 49.39
N PHE A 196 -1.11 38.37 49.45
CA PHE A 196 -2.14 38.60 50.47
C PHE A 196 -1.61 38.39 51.89
N LYS A 197 -0.79 37.36 52.12
CA LYS A 197 -0.18 37.13 53.43
C LYS A 197 0.85 38.19 53.79
N LEU A 198 1.65 38.66 52.82
CA LEU A 198 2.62 39.74 53.04
C LEU A 198 1.94 41.06 53.35
N ASP A 199 0.88 41.43 52.63
CA ASP A 199 0.10 42.64 52.92
C ASP A 199 -0.59 42.57 54.29
N ARG A 200 -1.17 41.42 54.65
CA ARG A 200 -1.78 41.25 55.97
C ARG A 200 -0.75 41.34 57.12
N SER A 201 0.48 40.86 56.89
CA SER A 201 1.57 40.97 57.87
C SER A 201 2.07 42.41 58.03
N LYS A 202 2.08 43.21 56.96
CA LYS A 202 2.40 44.65 57.02
C LYS A 202 1.36 45.45 57.78
N VAL A 203 0.07 45.12 57.62
CA VAL A 203 -1.02 45.81 58.35
C VAL A 203 -1.04 45.46 59.84
N ALA A 204 -0.64 44.24 60.22
CA ALA A 204 -0.54 43.82 61.63
C ALA A 204 0.66 44.42 62.40
N PHE A 205 1.66 44.98 61.71
CA PHE A 205 2.84 45.59 62.33
C PHE A 205 2.70 47.12 62.53
N ILE A 206 1.64 47.73 61.98
CA ILE A 206 1.40 49.19 61.97
C ILE A 206 0.36 49.61 63.04
N HIS A 207 -0.23 48.66 63.79
CA HIS A 207 -1.18 48.91 64.86
C HIS A 207 -0.64 48.43 66.21
#